data_AF-A0A093XQ59-F1
#
_entry.id   AF-A0A093XQ59-F1
#
_cell.length_a   1.000
_cell.length_b   1.000
_cell.length_c   1.000
_cell.angle_alpha   90.00
_cell.angle_beta   90.00
_cell.angle_gamma   90.00
#
_symmetry.space_group_name_H-M   'P 1'
#
loop_
_entity.id
_entity.type
_entity.pdbx_description
1 polymer ?
#
loop_
_entity_poly.entity_id
_entity_poly.type
_entity_poly.pdbx_seq_one_letter_code
_entity_poly.pdbx_strand_id
1 'polypeptide(L)'
;MAPEEWWGDLLVDDILVLYGDDELLRDDTLAFCERLRAGHAKTTVVNFPGEVHVHMLMNRFLRINKPCNSAETLVNWMDSHLGGGDNV
;
A
#
# COMPACT_ATOMS: atom_id res chain seq x y z
N MET A 1 0.85 19.55 -3.95
CA MET A 1 1.46 18.23 -4.19
C MET A 1 2.90 18.41 -4.64
N ALA A 2 3.75 17.41 -4.42
CA ALA A 2 5.16 17.46 -4.84
C ALA A 2 5.30 17.51 -6.39
N PRO A 3 6.44 18.02 -6.91
CA PRO A 3 6.76 18.03 -8.32
C PRO A 3 6.79 16.62 -8.95
N GLU A 4 6.59 16.53 -10.26
CA GLU A 4 6.53 15.24 -10.97
C GLU A 4 7.90 14.57 -11.06
N GLU A 5 8.95 15.37 -11.22
CA GLU A 5 10.33 14.92 -11.33
C GLU A 5 10.82 14.14 -10.10
N TRP A 6 10.21 14.33 -8.93
CA TRP A 6 10.56 13.61 -7.70
C TRP A 6 10.19 12.12 -7.72
N TRP A 7 9.33 11.69 -8.65
CA TRP A 7 8.85 10.31 -8.70
C TRP A 7 9.60 9.45 -9.71
N GLY A 8 10.44 10.05 -10.56
CA GLY A 8 11.12 9.37 -11.68
C GLY A 8 12.43 8.65 -11.33
N ASP A 9 13.07 9.02 -10.23
CA ASP A 9 14.42 8.56 -9.84
C ASP A 9 14.46 7.95 -8.43
N LEU A 10 13.33 7.41 -7.97
CA LEU A 10 13.23 6.75 -6.67
C LEU A 10 14.18 5.55 -6.57
N LEU A 11 14.98 5.51 -5.50
CA LEU A 11 15.99 4.48 -5.24
C LEU A 11 15.42 3.20 -4.61
N VAL A 12 14.19 2.83 -4.98
CA VAL A 12 13.51 1.63 -4.51
C VAL A 12 13.07 0.81 -5.72
N ASP A 13 13.15 -0.52 -5.61
CA ASP A 13 12.88 -1.39 -6.76
C ASP A 13 11.39 -1.68 -6.97
N ASP A 14 10.61 -1.81 -5.90
CA ASP A 14 9.17 -2.09 -5.94
C ASP A 14 8.48 -1.27 -4.84
N ILE A 15 7.29 -0.75 -5.14
CA ILE A 15 6.48 0.02 -4.21
C ILE A 15 5.08 -0.55 -4.16
N LEU A 16 4.62 -0.88 -2.95
CA LEU A 16 3.22 -1.20 -2.68
C LEU A 16 2.53 -0.01 -2.00
N VAL A 17 1.42 0.44 -2.57
CA VAL A 17 0.50 1.39 -1.93
C VAL A 17 -0.86 0.72 -1.72
N LEU A 18 -1.30 0.68 -0.47
CA LEU A 18 -2.58 0.11 -0.05
C LEU A 18 -3.45 1.22 0.54
N TYR A 19 -4.72 1.31 0.13
CA TYR A 19 -5.66 2.24 0.74
C TYR A 19 -7.09 1.72 0.69
N GLY A 20 -7.91 2.18 1.63
CA GLY A 20 -9.31 1.79 1.73
C GLY A 20 -10.24 2.76 1.00
N ASP A 21 -11.40 2.28 0.57
CA ASP A 21 -12.40 3.13 -0.07
C ASP A 21 -13.18 4.02 0.92
N ASP A 22 -13.26 3.59 2.19
CA ASP A 22 -13.98 4.29 3.26
C ASP A 22 -13.06 5.17 4.12
N GLU A 23 -11.95 5.65 3.56
CA GLU A 23 -10.99 6.51 4.25
C GLU A 23 -11.07 7.98 3.81
N LEU A 24 -10.80 8.90 4.74
CA LEU A 24 -11.02 10.35 4.52
C LEU A 24 -10.19 10.90 3.36
N LEU A 25 -8.99 10.35 3.12
CA LEU A 25 -8.05 10.84 2.13
C LEU A 25 -8.11 10.07 0.80
N ARG A 26 -9.14 9.26 0.56
CA ARG A 26 -9.25 8.37 -0.61
C ARG A 26 -8.88 9.06 -1.93
N ASP A 27 -9.47 10.22 -2.20
CA ASP A 27 -9.28 10.91 -3.48
C ASP A 27 -7.87 11.49 -3.63
N ASP A 28 -7.31 12.01 -2.53
CA ASP A 28 -5.92 12.49 -2.49
C ASP A 28 -4.93 11.34 -2.64
N THR A 29 -5.21 10.20 -2.00
CA THR A 29 -4.43 8.96 -2.15
C THR A 29 -4.45 8.46 -3.59
N LEU A 30 -5.63 8.46 -4.25
CA LEU A 30 -5.75 8.09 -5.66
C LEU A 30 -4.93 9.04 -6.55
N ALA A 31 -5.06 10.36 -6.36
CA ALA A 31 -4.30 11.34 -7.13
C ALA A 31 -2.79 11.20 -6.94
N PHE A 32 -2.35 10.88 -5.72
CA PHE A 32 -0.95 10.55 -5.43
C PHE A 32 -0.50 9.28 -6.15
N CYS A 33 -1.30 8.21 -6.10
CA CYS A 33 -1.00 6.93 -6.74
C CYS A 33 -0.81 7.06 -8.26
N GLU A 34 -1.66 7.84 -8.94
CA GLU A 34 -1.54 8.06 -10.39
C GLU A 34 -0.23 8.78 -10.75
N ARG A 35 0.19 9.76 -9.95
CA ARG A 35 1.49 10.44 -10.13
C ARG A 35 2.67 9.50 -9.86
N LEU A 36 2.58 8.72 -8.78
CA LEU A 36 3.62 7.78 -8.41
C LEU A 36 3.83 6.73 -9.50
N ARG A 37 2.75 6.15 -10.04
CA ARG A 37 2.81 5.18 -11.16
C ARG A 37 3.34 5.78 -12.45
N ALA A 38 3.09 7.07 -12.70
CA ALA A 38 3.63 7.77 -13.86
C ALA A 38 5.16 7.94 -13.78
N GLY A 39 5.70 8.17 -12.58
CA GLY A 39 7.15 8.29 -12.34
C GLY A 39 7.86 6.95 -12.10
N HIS A 40 7.17 5.97 -11.53
CA HIS A 40 7.76 4.71 -11.09
C HIS A 40 6.94 3.51 -11.58
N ALA A 41 7.42 2.86 -12.65
CA ALA A 41 6.69 1.81 -13.36
C ALA A 41 6.41 0.55 -12.51
N LYS A 42 7.25 0.27 -11.51
CA LYS A 42 7.09 -0.87 -10.58
C LYS A 42 6.32 -0.46 -9.32
N THR A 43 5.30 0.38 -9.45
CA THR A 43 4.40 0.70 -8.34
C THR A 43 3.11 -0.10 -8.47
N THR A 44 2.82 -0.90 -7.45
CA THR A 44 1.55 -1.60 -7.28
C THR A 44 0.64 -0.78 -6.37
N VAL A 45 -0.58 -0.50 -6.84
CA VAL A 45 -1.59 0.27 -6.10
C VAL A 45 -2.84 -0.59 -5.95
N VAL A 46 -3.33 -0.74 -4.72
CA VAL A 46 -4.54 -1.53 -4.44
C VAL A 46 -5.50 -0.73 -3.55
N ASN A 47 -6.71 -0.54 -4.05
CA ASN A 47 -7.85 -0.02 -3.28
C ASN A 47 -8.64 -1.18 -2.67
N PHE A 48 -9.06 -1.05 -1.42
CA PHE A 48 -9.87 -2.04 -0.70
C PHE A 48 -11.26 -1.48 -0.34
N PRO A 49 -12.32 -1.89 -1.05
CA PRO A 49 -13.71 -1.53 -0.71
C PRO A 49 -14.08 -1.94 0.72
N GLY A 50 -14.70 -1.04 1.47
CA GLY A 50 -15.13 -1.29 2.85
C GLY A 50 -14.00 -1.22 3.90
N GLU A 51 -12.77 -0.89 3.50
CA GLU A 51 -11.67 -0.69 4.43
C GLU A 51 -11.40 0.79 4.70
N VAL A 52 -10.84 1.08 5.88
CA VAL A 52 -10.52 2.44 6.37
C VAL A 52 -9.01 2.59 6.58
N HIS A 53 -8.53 3.83 6.71
CA HIS A 53 -7.09 4.20 6.78
C HIS A 53 -6.20 3.28 7.65
N VAL A 54 -6.69 2.85 8.80
CA VAL A 54 -5.95 2.03 9.78
C VAL A 54 -6.65 0.70 10.08
N HIS A 55 -7.44 0.17 9.12
CA HIS A 55 -8.30 -0.99 9.34
C HIS A 55 -7.52 -2.17 9.95
N MET A 56 -6.39 -2.57 9.34
CA MET A 56 -5.56 -3.67 9.83
C MET A 56 -5.13 -3.51 11.30
N LEU A 57 -4.74 -2.30 11.70
CA LEU A 57 -4.27 -2.00 13.05
C LEU A 57 -5.43 -1.98 14.05
N MET A 58 -6.54 -1.32 13.70
CA MET A 58 -7.73 -1.23 14.56
C MET A 58 -8.39 -2.60 14.76
N ASN A 59 -8.43 -3.41 13.70
CA ASN A 59 -8.99 -4.74 13.72
C ASN A 59 -8.28 -5.63 14.76
N ARG A 60 -6.95 -5.51 14.85
CA ARG A 60 -6.12 -6.18 15.86
C ARG A 60 -6.25 -5.55 17.25
N PHE A 61 -6.11 -4.23 17.35
CA PHE A 61 -6.10 -3.50 18.63
C PHE A 61 -7.42 -3.65 19.40
N LEU A 62 -8.56 -3.53 18.69
CA LEU A 62 -9.90 -3.64 19.26
C LEU A 62 -10.41 -5.08 19.35
N ARG A 63 -9.60 -6.06 18.91
CA ARG A 63 -9.96 -7.50 18.86
C ARG A 63 -11.22 -7.78 18.03
N ILE A 64 -11.48 -6.96 17.00
CA ILE A 64 -12.58 -7.17 16.05
C ILE A 64 -12.33 -8.42 15.20
N ASN A 65 -11.07 -8.64 14.78
CA ASN A 65 -10.58 -9.78 14.01
C ASN A 65 -11.47 -10.19 12.82
N LYS A 66 -12.06 -9.23 12.11
CA LYS A 66 -12.78 -9.45 10.84
C LYS A 66 -11.77 -9.66 9.70
N PRO A 67 -12.18 -10.25 8.56
CA PRO A 67 -11.33 -10.29 7.37
C PRO A 67 -10.84 -8.89 6.99
N CYS A 68 -9.58 -8.78 6.56
CA CYS A 68 -8.94 -7.53 6.16
C CYS A 68 -7.99 -7.84 5.00
N ASN A 69 -8.44 -7.54 3.79
CA ASN A 69 -7.75 -7.88 2.56
C ASN A 69 -6.46 -7.08 2.41
N SER A 70 -6.42 -5.84 2.92
CA SER A 70 -5.19 -5.06 2.95
C SER A 70 -4.10 -5.71 3.81
N ALA A 71 -4.48 -6.33 4.94
CA ALA A 71 -3.54 -7.06 5.79
C ALA A 71 -3.01 -8.32 5.08
N GLU A 72 -3.89 -9.10 4.44
CA GLU A 72 -3.48 -10.28 3.67
C GLU A 72 -2.57 -9.90 2.49
N THR A 73 -2.91 -8.82 1.76
CA THR A 73 -2.10 -8.31 0.66
C THR A 73 -0.71 -7.87 1.13
N LEU A 74 -0.64 -7.14 2.25
CA LEU A 74 0.62 -6.70 2.82
C LEU A 74 1.50 -7.89 3.23
N VAL A 75 0.94 -8.89 3.92
CA VAL A 75 1.68 -10.09 4.33
C VAL A 75 2.24 -10.83 3.12
N ASN A 76 1.41 -11.08 2.10
CA ASN A 76 1.86 -11.75 0.88
C ASN A 76 2.98 -10.98 0.16
N TRP A 77 2.88 -9.66 0.07
CA TRP A 77 3.92 -8.82 -0.52
C TRP A 77 5.21 -8.86 0.31
N MET A 78 5.11 -8.82 1.65
CA MET A 78 6.29 -8.97 2.50
C MET A 78 6.95 -10.33 2.34
N ASP A 79 6.16 -11.41 2.29
CA ASP A 79 6.68 -12.77 2.11
C ASP A 79 7.41 -12.92 0.78
N SER A 80 6.93 -12.29 -0.31
CA SER A 80 7.63 -12.32 -1.60
C SER A 80 8.92 -11.50 -1.62
N HIS A 81 9.04 -10.47 -0.78
CA HIS A 81 10.19 -9.56 -0.75
C HIS A 81 11.24 -9.92 0.31
N LEU A 82 10.82 -10.56 1.40
CA LEU A 82 11.67 -10.93 2.53
C LEU A 82 11.92 -12.45 2.61
N GLY A 83 11.00 -13.27 2.08
CA GLY A 83 11.07 -14.73 2.13
C GLY A 83 12.12 -15.37 1.21
N GLY A 84 12.84 -14.57 0.41
CA GLY A 84 13.96 -15.01 -0.42
C GLY A 84 15.33 -14.98 0.27
N GLY A 85 15.38 -14.63 1.56
CA GLY A 85 16.61 -14.70 2.35
C GLY A 85 16.98 -16.15 2.62
N ASP A 86 17.93 -16.69 1.85
CA ASP A 86 18.71 -17.84 2.28
C ASP A 86 19.17 -17.61 3.72
N ASN A 87 18.92 -18.60 4.56
CA ASN A 87 19.47 -18.69 5.91
C ASN A 87 20.99 -18.43 5.85
N VAL A 88 21.42 -17.32 6.44
CA VAL A 88 22.81 -17.14 6.91
C VAL A 88 22.88 -17.57 8.36
#